data_AF-A0A8J9ZIT9-F1
#
_entry.id   AF-A0A8J9ZIT9-F1
#
_cell.length_a   1.000
_cell.length_b   1.000
_cell.length_c   1.000
_cell.angle_alpha   90.00
_cell.angle_beta   90.00
_cell.angle_gamma   90.00
#
_symmetry.space_group_name_H-M   'P 1'
#
loop_
_entity.id
_entity.type
_entity.pdbx_description
1 polymer ?
#
loop_
_entity_poly.entity_id
_entity_poly.type
_entity_poly.pdbx_seq_one_letter_code
_entity_poly.pdbx_strand_id
1 'polypeptide(L)'
;MASHSRTCSLFCSRCFCFLVFLTVQLVANTSVRGSELQWDSRGYILYCPCMGRFGNQADHFLGALQFAKGLDRTLVLPPWIQYRHGKPPYTNLHVPFKDWFQVEPLQEYHRVLPMEDFMEQLAPEHWPPERRKSFCFTMAAQRSKDKKSCPAKEGNPFGPFWDNFDVDFVSSELYEGLSYNTEDRGMVDKWNKRFPPDQFPVLAFMGAPANFPVLPQNIDLHRYVHWSDKMMAEVNQVIEKNLPRPFVGVHLRNGMDWESS
;
A
#
# COMPACT_ATOMS: atom_id res chain seq x y z
N MET A 1 77.62 -32.59 -14.20
CA MET A 1 77.59 -31.20 -13.70
C MET A 1 76.21 -30.63 -14.01
N ALA A 2 75.53 -30.17 -12.96
CA ALA A 2 74.13 -29.78 -12.94
C ALA A 2 73.94 -28.28 -13.18
N SER A 3 72.66 -27.90 -13.21
CA SER A 3 72.09 -26.56 -13.00
C SER A 3 71.80 -25.75 -14.27
N HIS A 4 70.51 -25.69 -14.64
CA HIS A 4 69.82 -24.41 -14.89
C HIS A 4 68.33 -24.50 -14.50
N SER A 5 68.04 -23.86 -13.36
CA SER A 5 66.90 -23.03 -12.99
C SER A 5 65.46 -23.44 -13.38
N ARG A 6 64.75 -23.99 -12.38
CA ARG A 6 63.28 -24.00 -12.26
C ARG A 6 62.86 -22.80 -11.39
N THR A 7 62.49 -21.66 -11.97
CA THR A 7 61.92 -20.53 -11.19
C THR A 7 60.78 -19.77 -11.88
N CYS A 8 60.15 -20.30 -12.93
CA CYS A 8 59.10 -19.55 -13.65
C CYS A 8 57.65 -19.99 -13.39
N SER A 9 57.38 -21.14 -12.76
CA SER A 9 56.00 -21.68 -12.70
C SER A 9 55.20 -21.33 -11.44
N LEU A 10 55.82 -20.89 -10.35
CA LEU A 10 55.10 -20.64 -9.08
C LEU A 10 54.50 -19.23 -8.94
N PHE A 11 54.97 -18.25 -9.70
CA PHE A 11 54.48 -16.86 -9.58
C PHE A 11 53.15 -16.63 -10.32
N CYS A 12 52.87 -17.39 -11.37
CA CYS A 12 51.66 -17.19 -12.19
C CYS A 12 50.38 -17.71 -11.52
N SER A 13 50.47 -18.75 -10.69
CA SER A 13 49.29 -19.38 -10.05
C SER A 13 48.74 -18.59 -8.87
N ARG A 14 49.56 -17.78 -8.18
CA ARG A 14 49.12 -16.94 -7.04
C ARG A 14 48.44 -15.65 -7.48
N CYS A 15 48.83 -15.09 -8.63
CA CYS A 15 48.17 -13.90 -9.20
C CYS A 15 46.77 -14.23 -9.73
N PHE A 16 46.58 -15.41 -10.33
CA PHE A 16 45.28 -15.79 -10.90
C PHE A 16 44.21 -16.03 -9.82
N CYS A 17 44.58 -16.63 -8.68
CA CYS A 17 43.65 -16.81 -7.56
C CYS A 17 43.25 -15.49 -6.88
N PHE A 18 44.16 -14.51 -6.79
CA PHE A 18 43.86 -13.19 -6.21
C PHE A 18 42.93 -12.35 -7.10
N LEU A 19 43.11 -12.41 -8.43
CA LEU A 19 42.24 -11.72 -9.38
C LEU A 19 40.82 -12.30 -9.40
N VAL A 20 40.69 -13.63 -9.33
CA VAL A 20 39.37 -14.29 -9.25
C VAL A 20 38.66 -13.96 -7.93
N PHE A 21 39.37 -13.94 -6.80
CA PHE A 21 38.79 -13.53 -5.51
C PHE A 21 38.35 -12.06 -5.47
N LEU A 22 39.09 -11.14 -6.12
CA LEU A 22 38.68 -9.74 -6.22
C LEU A 22 37.42 -9.56 -7.09
N THR A 23 37.31 -10.31 -8.20
CA THR A 23 36.12 -10.26 -9.05
C THR A 23 34.90 -10.89 -8.39
N VAL A 24 35.07 -11.94 -7.58
CA VAL A 24 33.95 -12.57 -6.85
C VAL A 24 33.45 -11.66 -5.71
N GLN A 25 34.31 -10.87 -5.06
CA GLN A 25 33.86 -9.88 -4.07
C GLN A 25 33.22 -8.63 -4.71
N LEU A 26 33.59 -8.26 -5.93
CA LEU A 26 32.92 -7.19 -6.68
C LEU A 26 31.54 -7.61 -7.22
N VAL A 27 31.35 -8.89 -7.56
CA VAL A 27 30.05 -9.42 -8.02
C VAL A 27 29.13 -9.79 -6.85
N ALA A 28 29.67 -10.06 -5.65
CA ALA A 28 28.86 -10.40 -4.47
C ALA A 28 28.21 -9.20 -3.76
N ASN A 29 28.55 -7.96 -4.13
CA ASN A 29 28.05 -6.74 -3.49
C ASN A 29 27.15 -5.87 -4.37
N THR A 30 26.76 -6.31 -5.57
CA THR A 30 25.57 -5.77 -6.21
C THR A 30 24.34 -6.41 -5.57
N SER A 31 24.12 -6.07 -4.30
CA SER A 31 22.77 -6.05 -3.77
C SER A 31 21.97 -5.19 -4.73
N VAL A 32 20.96 -5.79 -5.36
CA VAL A 32 19.91 -5.06 -6.07
C VAL A 32 19.18 -4.26 -4.99
N ARG A 33 19.76 -3.11 -4.61
CA ARG A 33 19.06 -2.08 -3.88
C ARG A 33 18.01 -1.60 -4.87
N GLY A 34 16.74 -1.91 -4.60
CA GLY A 34 15.63 -1.35 -5.36
C GLY A 34 15.85 0.15 -5.54
N SER A 35 15.53 0.69 -6.71
CA SER A 35 15.68 2.11 -7.00
C SER A 35 15.08 2.94 -5.87
N GLU A 36 15.86 3.86 -5.32
CA GLU A 36 15.43 4.77 -4.26
C GLU A 36 14.20 5.56 -4.71
N LEU A 37 13.12 5.46 -3.94
CA LEU A 37 11.87 6.16 -4.24
C LEU A 37 12.09 7.68 -4.22
N GLN A 38 11.57 8.36 -5.24
CA GLN A 38 11.65 9.82 -5.35
C GLN A 38 10.40 10.47 -4.79
N TRP A 39 10.57 11.58 -4.08
CA TRP A 39 9.45 12.35 -3.54
C TRP A 39 8.61 13.03 -4.64
N ASP A 40 7.31 12.71 -4.73
CA ASP A 40 6.35 13.39 -5.61
C ASP A 40 5.90 14.73 -5.01
N SER A 41 6.32 15.84 -5.64
CA SER A 41 5.94 17.19 -5.23
C SER A 41 4.44 17.48 -5.39
N ARG A 42 3.70 16.63 -6.10
CA ARG A 42 2.23 16.72 -6.16
C ARG A 42 1.54 16.15 -4.94
N GLY A 43 2.29 15.49 -4.05
CA GLY A 43 1.84 14.98 -2.76
C GLY A 43 1.17 13.61 -2.82
N TYR A 44 0.74 13.14 -1.65
CA TYR A 44 0.34 11.77 -1.39
C TYR A 44 -1.02 11.69 -0.71
N ILE A 45 -1.72 10.58 -0.94
CA ILE A 45 -2.94 10.20 -0.22
C ILE A 45 -2.68 8.89 0.51
N LEU A 46 -2.89 8.91 1.81
CA LEU A 46 -2.86 7.73 2.68
C LEU A 46 -4.25 7.55 3.25
N TYR A 47 -4.65 6.30 3.49
CA TYR A 47 -5.90 6.02 4.17
C TYR A 47 -5.83 4.67 4.90
N CYS A 48 -6.67 4.52 5.93
CA CYS A 48 -6.95 3.21 6.48
C CYS A 48 -8.11 2.54 5.74
N PRO A 49 -8.01 1.27 5.30
CA PRO A 49 -9.15 0.48 4.81
C PRO A 49 -10.04 0.00 5.97
N CYS A 50 -10.43 0.93 6.85
CA CYS A 50 -10.97 0.68 8.18
C CYS A 50 -12.46 0.26 8.23
N MET A 51 -13.12 0.02 7.09
CA MET A 51 -14.54 -0.35 7.03
C MET A 51 -14.73 -1.70 6.36
N GLY A 52 -15.34 -2.64 7.10
CA GLY A 52 -15.72 -3.95 6.58
C GLY A 52 -14.53 -4.87 6.29
N ARG A 53 -14.81 -5.99 5.60
CA ARG A 53 -13.82 -7.01 5.21
C ARG A 53 -13.32 -6.77 3.78
N PHE A 54 -12.58 -7.71 3.22
CA PHE A 54 -11.93 -7.59 1.91
C PHE A 54 -12.83 -6.99 0.81
N GLY A 55 -14.06 -7.45 0.62
CA GLY A 55 -14.97 -6.89 -0.39
C GLY A 55 -15.26 -5.39 -0.21
N ASN A 56 -15.50 -4.94 1.02
CA ASN A 56 -15.68 -3.51 1.32
C ASN A 56 -14.39 -2.72 1.08
N GLN A 57 -13.26 -3.28 1.49
CA GLN A 57 -11.94 -2.66 1.33
C GLN A 57 -11.57 -2.54 -0.16
N ALA A 58 -11.90 -3.53 -0.98
CA ALA A 58 -11.67 -3.54 -2.42
C ALA A 58 -12.53 -2.49 -3.15
N ASP A 59 -13.82 -2.38 -2.83
CA ASP A 59 -14.69 -1.32 -3.35
C ASP A 59 -14.15 0.09 -3.00
N HIS A 60 -13.77 0.26 -1.74
CA HIS A 60 -13.15 1.49 -1.26
C HIS A 60 -11.82 1.80 -1.96
N PHE A 61 -11.00 0.79 -2.21
CA PHE A 61 -9.74 0.95 -2.92
C PHE A 61 -9.97 1.50 -4.34
N LEU A 62 -10.93 0.97 -5.10
CA LEU A 62 -11.23 1.48 -6.44
C LEU A 62 -11.65 2.95 -6.41
N GLY A 63 -12.48 3.34 -5.44
CA GLY A 63 -12.85 4.75 -5.23
C GLY A 63 -11.67 5.63 -4.84
N ALA A 64 -10.80 5.16 -3.93
CA ALA A 64 -9.62 5.90 -3.48
C ALA A 64 -8.59 6.06 -4.61
N LEU A 65 -8.47 5.08 -5.50
CA LEU A 65 -7.63 5.14 -6.70
C LEU A 65 -8.12 6.22 -7.67
N GLN A 66 -9.43 6.28 -7.91
CA GLN A 66 -10.02 7.35 -8.71
C GLN A 66 -9.81 8.73 -8.06
N PHE A 67 -10.05 8.83 -6.75
CA PHE A 67 -9.88 10.07 -6.00
C PHE A 67 -8.44 10.59 -6.07
N ALA A 68 -7.47 9.71 -5.92
CA ALA A 68 -6.06 10.05 -6.01
C ALA A 68 -5.65 10.55 -7.39
N LYS A 69 -6.17 9.93 -8.46
CA LYS A 69 -5.99 10.42 -9.83
C LYS A 69 -6.62 11.78 -10.03
N GLY A 70 -7.86 11.98 -9.54
CA GLY A 70 -8.56 13.25 -9.68
C GLY A 70 -7.86 14.42 -9.00
N LEU A 71 -7.18 14.17 -7.87
CA LEU A 71 -6.36 15.19 -7.19
C LEU A 71 -4.89 15.26 -7.68
N ASP A 72 -4.52 14.43 -8.65
CA ASP A 72 -3.15 14.23 -9.12
C ASP A 72 -2.13 13.99 -8.00
N ARG A 73 -2.52 13.23 -6.96
CA ARG A 73 -1.68 12.85 -5.81
C ARG A 73 -1.34 11.37 -5.84
N THR A 74 -0.12 10.99 -5.54
CA THR A 74 0.28 9.58 -5.51
C THR A 74 -0.50 8.82 -4.42
N LEU A 75 -1.16 7.71 -4.78
CA LEU A 75 -1.88 6.89 -3.81
C LEU A 75 -0.90 5.95 -3.11
N VAL A 76 -0.88 6.02 -1.78
CA VAL A 76 -0.16 5.05 -0.96
C VAL A 76 -1.11 3.88 -0.65
N LEU A 77 -0.80 2.71 -1.21
CA LEU A 77 -1.61 1.50 -1.12
C LEU A 77 -1.51 0.91 0.28
N PRO A 78 -2.57 0.95 1.11
CA PRO A 78 -2.50 0.39 2.45
C PRO A 78 -2.48 -1.14 2.40
N PRO A 79 -1.97 -1.81 3.45
CA PRO A 79 -2.19 -3.23 3.62
C PRO A 79 -3.68 -3.52 3.84
N TRP A 80 -4.11 -4.69 3.39
CA TRP A 80 -5.45 -5.21 3.66
C TRP A 80 -5.58 -5.58 5.13
N ILE A 81 -6.73 -5.26 5.73
CA ILE A 81 -7.04 -5.67 7.10
C ILE A 81 -7.77 -7.00 7.06
N GLN A 82 -7.09 -8.05 7.53
CA GLN A 82 -7.69 -9.36 7.75
C GLN A 82 -7.98 -9.56 9.25
N TYR A 83 -9.27 -9.54 9.60
CA TYR A 83 -9.72 -9.81 10.96
C TYR A 83 -9.58 -11.29 11.30
N ARG A 84 -9.02 -11.58 12.49
CA ARG A 84 -8.80 -12.95 12.97
C ARG A 84 -9.66 -13.30 14.19
N HIS A 85 -10.91 -12.87 14.24
CA HIS A 85 -11.81 -13.10 15.39
C HIS A 85 -11.94 -14.59 15.79
N GLY A 86 -11.80 -15.52 14.84
CA GLY A 86 -11.87 -16.97 15.09
C GLY A 86 -10.52 -17.69 15.17
N LYS A 87 -9.37 -17.00 15.11
CA LYS A 87 -8.04 -17.63 15.07
C LYS A 87 -7.02 -16.90 15.96
N PRO A 88 -6.46 -17.53 17.01
CA PRO A 88 -5.40 -16.96 17.84
C PRO A 88 -4.26 -16.38 16.97
N PRO A 89 -3.64 -15.24 17.33
CA PRO A 89 -3.82 -14.48 18.57
C PRO A 89 -5.00 -13.49 18.56
N TYR A 90 -5.94 -13.63 17.61
CA TYR A 90 -7.16 -12.80 17.49
C TYR A 90 -6.95 -11.32 17.17
N THR A 91 -5.71 -10.91 16.92
CA THR A 91 -5.37 -9.57 16.43
C THR A 91 -5.52 -9.49 14.92
N ASN A 92 -5.76 -8.28 14.42
CA ASN A 92 -5.80 -8.02 12.98
C ASN A 92 -4.45 -8.40 12.35
N LEU A 93 -4.50 -8.96 11.14
CA LEU A 93 -3.34 -9.10 10.27
C LEU A 93 -3.41 -7.99 9.22
N HIS A 94 -2.30 -7.28 9.03
CA HIS A 94 -2.12 -6.32 7.95
C HIS A 94 -1.35 -7.02 6.83
N VAL A 95 -2.05 -7.35 5.74
CA VAL A 95 -1.46 -8.06 4.61
C VAL A 95 -1.03 -7.03 3.57
N PRO A 96 0.26 -6.91 3.24
CA PRO A 96 0.73 -5.96 2.24
C PRO A 96 -0.04 -6.10 0.93
N PHE A 97 -0.30 -4.97 0.26
CA PHE A 97 -1.02 -4.98 -1.02
C PHE A 97 -0.37 -5.95 -2.03
N LYS A 98 0.98 -5.90 -2.09
CA LYS A 98 1.84 -6.69 -2.98
C LYS A 98 1.79 -8.21 -2.76
N ASP A 99 1.30 -8.67 -1.61
CA ASP A 99 1.17 -10.10 -1.36
C ASP A 99 0.05 -10.71 -2.20
N TRP A 100 -1.01 -9.94 -2.48
CA TRP A 100 -2.18 -10.40 -3.24
C TRP A 100 -2.23 -9.85 -4.66
N PHE A 101 -1.76 -8.62 -4.89
CA PHE A 101 -1.91 -7.95 -6.17
C PHE A 101 -0.59 -7.34 -6.64
N GLN A 102 -0.39 -7.30 -7.95
CA GLN A 102 0.74 -6.59 -8.56
C GLN A 102 0.53 -5.08 -8.44
N VAL A 103 1.61 -4.32 -8.27
CA VAL A 103 1.56 -2.85 -8.12
C VAL A 103 1.68 -2.16 -9.47
N GLU A 104 2.51 -2.71 -10.35
CA GLU A 104 2.88 -2.14 -11.65
C GLU A 104 1.66 -1.91 -12.57
N PRO A 105 0.68 -2.82 -12.69
CA PRO A 105 -0.49 -2.59 -13.55
C PRO A 105 -1.35 -1.40 -13.09
N LEU A 106 -1.35 -1.07 -11.79
CA LEU A 106 -2.04 0.13 -11.29
C LEU A 106 -1.37 1.42 -11.77
N GLN A 107 -0.06 1.39 -11.99
CA GLN A 107 0.73 2.55 -12.42
C GLN A 107 0.37 2.99 -13.85
N GLU A 108 -0.24 2.10 -14.65
CA GLU A 108 -0.85 2.46 -15.94
C GLU A 108 -2.03 3.43 -15.76
N TYR A 109 -2.77 3.32 -14.66
CA TYR A 109 -3.89 4.21 -14.36
C TYR A 109 -3.44 5.49 -13.67
N HIS A 110 -2.67 5.35 -12.59
CA HIS A 110 -2.21 6.47 -11.76
C HIS A 110 -1.01 6.07 -10.90
N ARG A 111 -0.27 7.05 -10.40
CA ARG A 111 0.90 6.79 -9.55
C ARG A 111 0.47 6.19 -8.22
N VAL A 112 1.06 5.05 -7.91
CA VAL A 112 0.83 4.32 -6.67
C VAL A 112 2.15 3.77 -6.13
N LEU A 113 2.22 3.58 -4.81
CA LEU A 113 3.25 2.74 -4.18
C LEU A 113 2.70 2.07 -2.90
N PRO A 114 3.29 0.95 -2.45
CA PRO A 114 2.93 0.32 -1.18
C PRO A 114 3.17 1.23 0.03
N MET A 115 2.32 1.13 1.05
CA MET A 115 2.47 1.87 2.30
C MET A 115 3.74 1.52 3.05
N GLU A 116 4.15 0.26 3.00
CA GLU A 116 5.42 -0.19 3.58
C GLU A 116 6.59 0.58 2.98
N ASP A 117 6.63 0.69 1.65
CA ASP A 117 7.71 1.38 0.93
C ASP A 117 7.66 2.90 1.19
N PHE A 118 6.48 3.51 1.30
CA PHE A 118 6.32 4.92 1.68
C PHE A 118 6.87 5.18 3.09
N MET A 119 6.48 4.34 4.05
CA MET A 119 6.85 4.51 5.45
C MET A 119 8.34 4.23 5.70
N GLU A 120 8.95 3.31 4.95
CA GLU A 120 10.36 2.98 5.05
C GLU A 120 11.26 4.02 4.37
N GLN A 121 10.92 4.45 3.15
CA GLN A 121 11.85 5.21 2.30
C GLN A 121 11.56 6.72 2.25
N LEU A 122 10.30 7.15 2.41
CA LEU A 122 9.90 8.56 2.19
C LEU A 122 9.48 9.26 3.48
N ALA A 123 8.73 8.58 4.35
CA ALA A 123 8.20 9.17 5.57
C ALA A 123 9.26 9.69 6.56
N PRO A 124 10.43 9.04 6.76
CA PRO A 124 11.41 9.53 7.72
C PRO A 124 11.93 10.94 7.43
N GLU A 125 12.09 11.28 6.14
CA GLU A 125 12.56 12.59 5.71
C GLU A 125 11.41 13.58 5.47
N HIS A 126 10.35 13.14 4.79
CA HIS A 126 9.33 14.07 4.26
C HIS A 126 8.03 14.10 5.07
N TRP A 127 7.76 13.09 5.90
CA TRP A 127 6.57 13.01 6.75
C TRP A 127 6.91 12.58 8.19
N PRO A 128 7.79 13.34 8.87
CA PRO A 128 8.27 13.00 10.21
C PRO A 128 7.14 13.12 11.26
N PRO A 129 7.25 12.44 12.42
CA PRO A 129 6.18 12.35 13.43
C PRO A 129 5.51 13.68 13.78
N GLU A 130 6.28 14.76 13.94
CA GLU A 130 5.79 16.09 14.30
C GLU A 130 4.98 16.81 13.22
N ARG A 131 4.89 16.24 12.01
CA ARG A 131 4.10 16.79 10.88
C ARG A 131 2.91 15.92 10.50
N ARG A 132 2.66 14.82 11.20
CA ARG A 132 1.62 13.85 10.84
C ARG A 132 0.24 14.37 11.24
N LYS A 133 -0.53 14.82 10.25
CA LYS A 133 -1.91 15.29 10.42
C LYS A 133 -2.90 14.24 9.95
N SER A 134 -3.99 14.06 10.70
CA SER A 134 -5.12 13.22 10.30
C SER A 134 -6.21 14.05 9.63
N PHE A 135 -6.87 13.50 8.62
CA PHE A 135 -7.92 14.17 7.86
C PHE A 135 -9.26 13.46 8.05
N CYS A 136 -10.31 14.22 8.37
CA CYS A 136 -11.66 13.69 8.50
C CYS A 136 -12.74 14.77 8.32
N PHE A 137 -13.98 14.32 8.07
CA PHE A 137 -15.13 15.20 8.11
C PHE A 137 -15.34 15.79 9.51
N THR A 138 -15.80 17.05 9.59
CA THR A 138 -16.17 17.70 10.86
C THR A 138 -17.10 16.83 11.72
N MET A 139 -18.05 16.13 11.09
CA MET A 139 -18.98 15.21 11.77
C MET A 139 -18.29 14.01 12.43
N ALA A 140 -17.17 13.53 11.89
CA ALA A 140 -16.39 12.47 12.52
C ALA A 140 -15.67 12.99 13.76
N ALA A 141 -15.06 14.18 13.67
CA ALA A 141 -14.43 14.83 14.82
C ALA A 141 -15.43 15.16 15.94
N GLN A 142 -16.67 15.52 15.63
CA GLN A 142 -17.70 15.74 16.65
C GLN A 142 -18.03 14.48 17.48
N ARG A 143 -17.71 13.28 16.97
CA ARG A 143 -17.91 12.00 17.67
C ARG A 143 -16.73 11.59 18.54
N SER A 144 -15.57 12.26 18.41
CA SER A 144 -14.43 12.01 19.28
C SER A 144 -14.71 12.48 20.71
N LYS A 145 -13.87 12.05 21.64
CA LYS A 145 -13.97 12.46 23.05
C LYS A 145 -13.87 13.97 23.26
N ASP A 146 -13.01 14.65 22.48
CA ASP A 146 -12.79 16.09 22.56
C ASP A 146 -13.68 16.92 21.62
N LYS A 147 -14.47 16.23 20.77
CA LYS A 147 -15.35 16.80 19.73
C LYS A 147 -14.64 17.67 18.70
N LYS A 148 -13.32 17.57 18.59
CA LYS A 148 -12.47 18.48 17.80
C LYS A 148 -11.42 17.75 16.97
N SER A 149 -10.97 16.59 17.40
CA SER A 149 -9.93 15.82 16.73
C SER A 149 -10.52 14.66 15.92
N CYS A 150 -9.87 14.30 14.82
CA CYS A 150 -10.21 13.11 14.07
C CYS A 150 -9.95 11.86 14.93
N PRO A 151 -10.93 10.95 15.08
CA PRO A 151 -10.77 9.71 15.83
C PRO A 151 -10.01 8.65 15.02
N ALA A 152 -8.88 9.04 14.39
CA ALA A 152 -8.16 8.23 13.41
C ALA A 152 -7.52 6.96 13.98
N LYS A 153 -7.35 6.89 15.30
CA LYS A 153 -6.84 5.72 16.05
C LYS A 153 -7.82 5.21 17.11
N GLU A 154 -9.06 5.72 17.15
CA GLU A 154 -10.02 5.29 18.16
C GLU A 154 -10.67 3.95 17.76
N GLY A 155 -10.35 2.89 18.52
CA GLY A 155 -10.94 1.56 18.36
C GLY A 155 -10.24 0.68 17.31
N ASN A 156 -10.91 -0.40 16.94
CA ASN A 156 -10.45 -1.38 15.94
C ASN A 156 -11.31 -1.25 14.67
N PRO A 157 -10.72 -1.21 13.46
CA PRO A 157 -9.30 -1.45 13.16
C PRO A 157 -8.39 -0.21 13.18
N PHE A 158 -8.94 0.97 13.48
CA PHE A 158 -8.27 2.27 13.39
C PHE A 158 -6.91 2.36 14.09
N GLY A 159 -6.85 2.13 15.40
CA GLY A 159 -5.60 2.19 16.16
C GLY A 159 -4.55 1.20 15.64
N PRO A 160 -4.84 -0.12 15.65
CA PRO A 160 -3.91 -1.15 15.20
C PRO A 160 -3.35 -0.94 13.79
N PHE A 161 -4.14 -0.37 12.87
CA PHE A 161 -3.68 -0.09 11.51
C PHE A 161 -2.55 0.94 11.49
N TRP A 162 -2.71 2.07 12.18
CA TRP A 162 -1.68 3.11 12.22
C TRP A 162 -0.51 2.74 13.14
N ASP A 163 -0.78 1.99 14.21
CA ASP A 163 0.26 1.43 15.10
C ASP A 163 1.20 0.48 14.34
N ASN A 164 0.70 -0.23 13.32
CA ASN A 164 1.52 -1.11 12.46
C ASN A 164 2.67 -0.37 11.74
N PHE A 165 2.59 0.95 11.63
CA PHE A 165 3.58 1.81 10.97
C PHE A 165 4.18 2.85 11.92
N ASP A 166 4.02 2.69 13.23
CA ASP A 166 4.44 3.66 14.25
C ASP A 166 3.93 5.09 13.96
N VAL A 167 2.68 5.20 13.52
CA VAL A 167 2.03 6.48 13.20
C VAL A 167 1.17 6.96 14.36
N ASP A 168 1.56 8.10 14.92
CA ASP A 168 0.73 8.98 15.73
C ASP A 168 0.46 10.29 14.99
N PHE A 169 -0.73 10.86 15.20
CA PHE A 169 -1.13 12.12 14.61
C PHE A 169 -1.04 13.24 15.63
N VAL A 170 -0.33 14.32 15.29
CA VAL A 170 -0.14 15.49 16.17
C VAL A 170 -1.27 16.50 16.08
N SER A 171 -2.02 16.48 14.99
CA SER A 171 -3.19 17.36 14.79
C SER A 171 -4.18 16.78 13.79
N SER A 172 -5.32 17.44 13.65
CA SER A 172 -6.38 17.08 12.72
C SER A 172 -6.73 18.22 11.78
N GLU A 173 -7.01 17.88 10.53
CA GLU A 173 -7.54 18.79 9.52
C GLU A 173 -8.99 18.39 9.24
N LEU A 174 -9.92 19.25 9.65
CA LEU A 174 -11.35 19.04 9.48
C LEU A 174 -11.83 19.65 8.18
N TYR A 175 -12.72 18.95 7.49
CA TYR A 175 -13.39 19.47 6.29
C TYR A 175 -14.88 19.19 6.27
N GLU A 176 -15.57 20.01 5.48
CA GLU A 176 -17.00 19.92 5.19
C GLU A 176 -17.22 20.47 3.77
N GLY A 177 -18.36 20.12 3.15
CA GLY A 177 -18.69 20.57 1.79
C GLY A 177 -17.79 20.01 0.68
N LEU A 178 -16.97 18.99 0.99
CA LEU A 178 -16.17 18.23 0.05
C LEU A 178 -16.76 16.83 -0.14
N SER A 179 -16.78 16.36 -1.38
CA SER A 179 -17.14 15.00 -1.80
C SER A 179 -15.88 14.28 -2.26
N TYR A 180 -15.83 12.96 -2.11
CA TYR A 180 -14.75 12.15 -2.68
C TYR A 180 -14.96 11.83 -4.16
N ASN A 181 -16.12 12.17 -4.75
CA ASN A 181 -16.29 12.06 -6.19
C ASN A 181 -15.61 13.25 -6.88
N THR A 182 -14.43 13.03 -7.45
CA THR A 182 -13.67 14.09 -8.14
C THR A 182 -14.29 14.50 -9.48
N GLU A 183 -15.24 13.73 -10.01
CA GLU A 183 -15.99 14.09 -11.21
C GLU A 183 -17.11 15.11 -10.93
N ASP A 184 -17.46 15.31 -9.65
CA ASP A 184 -18.41 16.36 -9.26
C ASP A 184 -17.85 17.73 -9.68
N ARG A 185 -18.72 18.56 -10.28
CA ARG A 185 -18.31 19.85 -10.86
C ARG A 185 -17.56 20.73 -9.85
N GLY A 186 -16.30 21.04 -10.16
CA GLY A 186 -15.42 21.89 -9.36
C GLY A 186 -14.92 21.25 -8.06
N MET A 187 -15.11 19.94 -7.88
CA MET A 187 -14.70 19.26 -6.65
C MET A 187 -13.17 19.19 -6.52
N VAL A 188 -12.47 18.91 -7.61
CA VAL A 188 -11.00 18.94 -7.66
C VAL A 188 -10.47 20.33 -7.26
N ASP A 189 -11.04 21.41 -7.80
CA ASP A 189 -10.64 22.77 -7.45
C ASP A 189 -10.87 23.09 -5.98
N LYS A 190 -11.98 22.62 -5.39
CA LYS A 190 -12.27 22.80 -3.96
C LYS A 190 -11.25 22.06 -3.09
N TRP A 191 -10.92 20.81 -3.43
CA TRP A 191 -9.89 20.04 -2.73
C TRP A 191 -8.53 20.71 -2.84
N ASN A 192 -8.10 21.08 -4.05
CA ASN A 192 -6.79 21.68 -4.27
C ASN A 192 -6.67 23.09 -3.68
N LYS A 193 -7.76 23.87 -3.66
CA LYS A 193 -7.80 25.17 -2.99
C LYS A 193 -7.69 25.02 -1.47
N ARG A 194 -8.35 24.00 -0.89
CA ARG A 194 -8.37 23.81 0.56
C ARG A 194 -7.08 23.13 1.06
N PHE A 195 -6.57 22.19 0.31
CA PHE A 195 -5.44 21.35 0.66
C PHE A 195 -4.43 21.27 -0.49
N PRO A 196 -3.74 22.38 -0.82
CA PRO A 196 -2.74 22.38 -1.88
C PRO A 196 -1.50 21.56 -1.46
N PRO A 197 -0.80 20.92 -2.40
CA PRO A 197 0.28 19.96 -2.10
C PRO A 197 1.54 20.56 -1.49
N ASP A 198 1.81 21.84 -1.72
CA ASP A 198 2.91 22.60 -1.09
C ASP A 198 2.73 22.76 0.42
N GLN A 199 1.48 22.89 0.90
CA GLN A 199 1.15 23.03 2.32
C GLN A 199 0.73 21.71 2.97
N PHE A 200 0.08 20.85 2.19
CA PHE A 200 -0.41 19.54 2.61
C PHE A 200 0.17 18.46 1.70
N PRO A 201 1.46 18.14 1.86
CA PRO A 201 2.14 17.13 1.04
C PRO A 201 1.55 15.73 1.23
N VAL A 202 0.98 15.43 2.40
CA VAL A 202 0.42 14.12 2.73
C VAL A 202 -0.99 14.31 3.30
N LEU A 203 -1.99 13.77 2.60
CA LEU A 203 -3.39 13.71 3.06
C LEU A 203 -3.65 12.32 3.66
N ALA A 204 -3.54 12.19 4.99
CA ALA A 204 -3.74 10.93 5.69
C ALA A 204 -5.16 10.83 6.29
N PHE A 205 -6.05 10.12 5.58
CA PHE A 205 -7.45 9.99 5.95
C PHE A 205 -7.68 8.87 6.95
N MET A 206 -8.57 9.11 7.93
CA MET A 206 -8.94 8.08 8.92
C MET A 206 -9.65 6.85 8.30
N GLY A 207 -10.19 6.99 7.10
CA GLY A 207 -10.85 5.94 6.32
C GLY A 207 -10.68 6.21 4.83
N ALA A 208 -11.10 5.29 3.97
CA ALA A 208 -10.97 5.47 2.52
C ALA A 208 -11.72 6.73 2.04
N PRO A 209 -11.09 7.59 1.22
CA PRO A 209 -11.77 8.70 0.56
C PRO A 209 -12.57 8.17 -0.64
N ALA A 210 -13.59 7.37 -0.36
CA ALA A 210 -14.36 6.62 -1.35
C ALA A 210 -15.81 6.38 -0.87
N ASN A 211 -16.69 6.04 -1.81
CA ASN A 211 -18.03 5.56 -1.51
C ASN A 211 -18.05 4.04 -1.35
N PHE A 212 -19.04 3.55 -0.60
CA PHE A 212 -19.42 2.14 -0.57
C PHE A 212 -20.94 2.01 -0.79
N PRO A 213 -21.42 1.17 -1.72
CA PRO A 213 -20.62 0.43 -2.71
C PRO A 213 -19.84 1.37 -3.65
N VAL A 214 -18.87 0.81 -4.37
CA VAL A 214 -18.09 1.57 -5.35
C VAL A 214 -19.02 2.25 -6.37
N LEU A 215 -18.69 3.49 -6.77
CA LEU A 215 -19.47 4.19 -7.79
C LEU A 215 -19.39 3.45 -9.15
N PRO A 216 -20.47 3.40 -9.94
CA PRO A 216 -20.50 2.63 -11.20
C PRO A 216 -19.37 2.95 -12.17
N GLN A 217 -18.98 4.22 -12.30
CA GLN A 217 -17.89 4.64 -13.17
C GLN A 217 -16.51 4.11 -12.74
N ASN A 218 -16.35 3.73 -11.48
CA ASN A 218 -15.08 3.25 -10.92
C ASN A 218 -14.95 1.73 -10.97
N ILE A 219 -16.01 1.00 -11.35
CA ILE A 219 -15.99 -0.47 -11.45
C ILE A 219 -14.94 -0.94 -12.47
N ASP A 220 -14.81 -0.24 -13.60
CA ASP A 220 -13.85 -0.58 -14.66
C ASP A 220 -12.39 -0.49 -14.19
N LEU A 221 -12.10 0.20 -13.07
CA LEU A 221 -10.76 0.25 -12.49
C LEU A 221 -10.28 -1.11 -11.98
N HIS A 222 -11.18 -2.06 -11.75
CA HIS A 222 -10.82 -3.44 -11.42
C HIS A 222 -9.92 -4.09 -12.49
N ARG A 223 -9.92 -3.62 -13.74
CA ARG A 223 -9.03 -4.13 -14.80
C ARG A 223 -7.53 -3.96 -14.50
N TYR A 224 -7.18 -3.05 -13.59
CA TYR A 224 -5.81 -2.81 -13.16
C TYR A 224 -5.42 -3.65 -11.93
N VAL A 225 -6.37 -4.40 -11.36
CA VAL A 225 -6.15 -5.22 -10.16
C VAL A 225 -5.76 -6.63 -10.59
N HIS A 226 -4.47 -6.84 -10.80
CA HIS A 226 -3.93 -8.12 -11.24
C HIS A 226 -3.43 -8.92 -10.05
N TRP A 227 -3.77 -10.21 -9.99
CA TRP A 227 -3.25 -11.10 -8.94
C TRP A 227 -1.73 -11.18 -8.99
N SER A 228 -1.10 -11.27 -7.82
CA SER A 228 0.33 -11.55 -7.71
C SER A 228 0.68 -12.91 -8.31
N ASP A 229 1.92 -13.06 -8.77
CA ASP A 229 2.40 -14.32 -9.36
C ASP A 229 2.28 -15.48 -8.36
N LYS A 230 2.52 -15.19 -7.07
CA LYS A 230 2.34 -16.13 -5.98
C LYS A 230 0.88 -16.60 -5.90
N MET A 231 -0.07 -15.67 -5.91
CA MET A 231 -1.50 -16.01 -5.85
C MET A 231 -1.93 -16.83 -7.06
N MET A 232 -1.47 -16.44 -8.26
CA MET A 232 -1.78 -17.19 -9.49
C MET A 232 -1.18 -18.60 -9.47
N ALA A 233 0.02 -18.78 -8.95
CA ALA A 233 0.62 -20.11 -8.80
C ALA A 233 -0.19 -21.00 -7.84
N GLU A 234 -0.61 -20.47 -6.68
CA GLU A 234 -1.45 -21.19 -5.71
C GLU A 234 -2.83 -21.55 -6.31
N VAL A 235 -3.46 -20.60 -7.01
CA VAL A 235 -4.76 -20.82 -7.68
C VAL A 235 -4.65 -21.90 -8.76
N ASN A 236 -3.64 -21.82 -9.63
CA ASN A 236 -3.44 -22.80 -10.69
C ASN A 236 -3.21 -24.20 -10.13
N GLN A 237 -2.41 -24.33 -9.07
CA GLN A 237 -2.18 -25.61 -8.39
C GLN A 237 -3.48 -26.21 -7.85
N VAL A 238 -4.34 -25.41 -7.24
CA VAL A 238 -5.63 -25.87 -6.71
C VAL A 238 -6.57 -26.31 -7.84
N ILE A 239 -6.64 -25.54 -8.93
CA ILE A 239 -7.50 -25.86 -10.08
C ILE A 239 -7.04 -27.15 -10.74
N GLU A 240 -5.75 -27.28 -11.07
CA GLU A 240 -5.21 -28.48 -11.74
C GLU A 240 -5.40 -29.75 -10.91
N LYS A 241 -5.25 -29.63 -9.58
CA LYS A 241 -5.36 -30.78 -8.68
C LYS A 241 -6.81 -31.21 -8.43
N ASN A 242 -7.76 -30.27 -8.39
CA ASN A 242 -9.09 -30.55 -7.82
C ASN A 242 -10.27 -30.26 -8.76
N LEU A 243 -10.07 -29.51 -9.86
CA LEU A 243 -11.17 -28.97 -10.67
C LEU A 243 -10.98 -29.31 -12.16
N PRO A 244 -11.37 -30.52 -12.60
CA PRO A 244 -11.44 -30.86 -14.02
C PRO A 244 -12.31 -29.87 -14.80
N ARG A 245 -11.86 -29.49 -16.00
CA ARG A 245 -12.56 -28.50 -16.82
C ARG A 245 -13.58 -29.16 -17.76
N PRO A 246 -14.70 -28.48 -18.07
CA PRO A 246 -15.15 -27.20 -17.51
C PRO A 246 -15.73 -27.36 -16.09
N PHE A 247 -15.67 -26.30 -15.28
CA PHE A 247 -16.29 -26.27 -13.96
C PHE A 247 -17.13 -25.00 -13.76
N VAL A 248 -18.07 -25.04 -12.83
CA VAL A 248 -18.90 -23.89 -12.43
C VAL A 248 -18.47 -23.43 -11.05
N GLY A 249 -18.15 -22.15 -10.91
CA GLY A 249 -17.86 -21.52 -9.62
C GLY A 249 -19.13 -20.92 -8.99
N VAL A 250 -19.37 -21.22 -7.71
CA VAL A 250 -20.49 -20.66 -6.95
C VAL A 250 -19.95 -20.09 -5.64
N HIS A 251 -20.26 -18.83 -5.35
CA HIS A 251 -19.94 -18.20 -4.06
C HIS A 251 -21.18 -18.20 -3.17
N LEU A 252 -21.16 -19.02 -2.12
CA LEU A 252 -22.24 -19.08 -1.13
C LEU A 252 -21.92 -18.12 0.02
N ARG A 253 -22.65 -17.01 0.09
CA ARG A 253 -22.59 -16.06 1.21
C ARG A 253 -23.84 -16.22 2.09
N ASN A 254 -23.83 -17.26 2.93
CA ASN A 254 -24.96 -17.69 3.75
C ASN A 254 -24.56 -17.98 5.21
N GLY A 255 -23.50 -17.32 5.70
CA GLY A 255 -23.12 -17.41 7.12
C GLY A 255 -24.09 -16.62 8.01
N MET A 256 -24.16 -16.95 9.30
CA MET A 256 -25.03 -16.26 10.28
C MET A 256 -24.80 -14.75 10.31
N ASP A 257 -23.56 -14.31 10.07
CA ASP A 257 -23.20 -12.89 10.00
C ASP A 257 -23.89 -12.16 8.84
N TRP A 258 -24.33 -12.89 7.81
CA TRP A 258 -25.09 -12.34 6.69
C TRP A 258 -26.59 -12.21 6.97
N GLU A 259 -27.18 -13.11 7.77
CA GLU A 259 -28.60 -13.03 8.13
C GLU A 259 -28.93 -11.78 8.95
N SER A 260 -27.95 -11.28 9.72
CA SER A 260 -28.07 -10.08 10.53
C SER A 260 -27.58 -8.79 9.85
N SER A 261 -27.20 -8.85 8.56
CA SER A 261 -26.66 -7.70 7.79
C SER A 261 -27.73 -6.87 7.09
#